data_AF-A0A9J6ZC50-F1
#
_entry.id   AF-A0A9J6ZC50-F1
#
_cell.length_a   1.000
_cell.length_b   1.000
_cell.length_c   1.000
_cell.angle_alpha   90.00
_cell.angle_beta   90.00
_cell.angle_gamma   90.00
#
_symmetry.space_group_name_H-M   'P 1'
#
loop_
_entity.id
_entity.type
_entity.pdbx_description
1 polymer ?
#
loop_
_entity_poly.entity_id
_entity_poly.type
_entity_poly.pdbx_seq_one_letter_code
_entity_poly.pdbx_strand_id
1 'polypeptide(L)'
;MKQKRIRLFLTLLLCLALTIPAVIVQAATTINSNQTGTQDGYDYELWKDSGTTSMTLNSGGAFSAQWSNINNALFRKGKKFDSTKTHAQLGNISINYNATFNPGGNSYLCVYGWTKDPLVEYYIVDNWGTYRPTGTLKGSISIDGGTYDIYETTRTNQPSIIGTATFKQYWSVRTTKRSNGTISVSEHFKKWESLGMPMGKMYEVALTVEGYQSSGSADVTTNTLTIGGNSGGGTTPTPTPTPTPSTGIIKEAESMTKSGQYTGNISSPFTGVALYANNDSVKYTQNFTTGTHSFSLRGASNNSNMARVDLKIGGQLKGTFYYGGSNPAVYTINNVSHGTGNQEIELIVTADNGTWDAYIDYLEIQ
;
A
#
# COMPACT_ATOMS: atom_id res chain seq x y z
N MET A 1 76.96 38.93 28.35
CA MET A 1 76.82 37.46 28.12
C MET A 1 75.45 37.04 28.63
N LYS A 2 74.49 36.46 27.91
CA LYS A 2 74.40 35.82 26.59
C LYS A 2 72.99 36.12 26.04
N GLN A 3 72.89 36.47 24.75
CA GLN A 3 71.64 36.44 23.99
C GLN A 3 71.18 34.99 23.79
N LYS A 4 69.86 34.75 23.86
CA LYS A 4 69.21 33.70 23.08
C LYS A 4 67.90 34.23 22.50
N ARG A 5 67.88 34.33 21.18
CA ARG A 5 66.70 34.50 20.32
C ARG A 5 65.96 33.14 20.20
N ILE A 6 64.80 33.16 19.52
CA ILE A 6 64.11 32.04 18.82
C ILE A 6 63.09 31.31 19.73
N ARG A 7 61.81 31.06 19.38
CA ARG A 7 60.99 31.21 18.16
C ARG A 7 59.50 31.25 18.56
N LEU A 8 58.73 31.97 17.76
CA LEU A 8 57.27 32.01 17.70
C LEU A 8 56.69 30.62 17.37
N PHE A 9 55.68 30.16 18.11
CA PHE A 9 54.72 29.16 17.65
C PHE A 9 53.32 29.58 18.11
N LEU A 10 52.55 30.14 17.16
CA LEU A 10 51.11 30.31 17.28
C LEU A 10 50.48 28.95 16.94
N THR A 11 49.96 28.23 17.93
CA THR A 11 49.09 27.06 17.70
C THR A 11 47.64 27.55 17.70
N LEU A 12 47.10 27.76 16.51
CA LEU A 12 45.69 28.03 16.28
C LEU A 12 44.92 26.70 16.40
N LEU A 13 44.23 26.48 17.53
CA LEU A 13 43.35 25.33 17.72
C LEU A 13 42.01 25.64 17.01
N LEU A 14 41.86 25.17 15.76
CA LEU A 14 40.59 25.25 15.03
C LEU A 14 39.69 24.08 15.47
N CYS A 15 38.86 24.31 16.50
CA CYS A 15 37.79 23.39 16.86
C CYS A 15 36.70 23.44 15.78
N LEU A 16 36.74 22.53 14.81
CA LEU A 16 35.65 22.29 13.88
C LEU A 16 34.51 21.59 14.64
N ALA A 17 33.50 22.36 15.05
CA ALA A 17 32.26 21.79 15.58
C ALA A 17 31.49 21.14 14.42
N LEU A 18 31.63 19.82 14.27
CA LEU A 18 30.78 19.00 13.41
C LEU A 18 29.35 19.02 13.99
N THR A 19 28.52 19.92 13.47
CA THR A 19 27.08 19.86 13.67
C THR A 19 26.55 18.70 12.82
N ILE A 20 26.51 17.51 13.39
CA ILE A 20 25.77 16.38 12.81
C ILE A 20 24.29 16.77 12.92
N PRO A 21 23.52 16.89 11.82
CA PRO A 21 22.08 17.04 11.94
C PRO A 21 21.56 15.79 12.65
N ALA A 22 21.00 15.98 13.84
CA ALA A 22 20.31 14.91 14.55
C ALA A 22 19.13 14.49 13.68
N VAL A 23 19.28 13.36 12.98
CA VAL A 23 18.15 12.70 12.35
C VAL A 23 17.29 12.22 13.51
N ILE A 24 16.13 12.84 13.69
CA ILE A 24 15.13 12.35 14.64
C ILE A 24 14.60 11.04 14.06
N VAL A 25 15.20 9.93 14.44
CA VAL A 25 14.61 8.61 14.22
C VAL A 25 13.43 8.54 15.18
N GLN A 26 12.22 8.78 14.66
CA GLN A 26 11.02 8.59 15.45
C GLN A 26 10.87 7.09 15.69
N ALA A 27 11.13 6.65 16.93
CA ALA A 27 10.96 5.26 17.32
C ALA A 27 9.53 4.81 17.00
N ALA A 28 9.39 3.61 16.45
CA ALA A 28 8.07 3.04 16.17
C ALA A 28 7.22 3.04 17.44
N THR A 29 5.98 3.52 17.33
CA THR A 29 5.09 3.65 18.49
C THR A 29 4.49 2.28 18.82
N THR A 30 4.71 1.77 20.03
CA THR A 30 4.11 0.52 20.50
C THR A 30 2.96 0.80 21.47
N ILE A 31 1.81 0.20 21.20
CA ILE A 31 0.60 0.29 22.03
C ILE A 31 0.24 -1.10 22.56
N ASN A 32 -0.18 -1.18 23.83
CA ASN A 32 -0.43 -2.45 24.53
C ASN A 32 -1.87 -2.56 25.09
N SER A 33 -2.74 -1.62 24.76
CA SER A 33 -4.10 -1.50 25.27
C SER A 33 -4.99 -0.86 24.22
N ASN A 34 -6.31 -0.92 24.46
CA ASN A 34 -7.30 -0.42 23.50
C ASN A 34 -6.99 1.03 23.14
N GLN A 35 -6.73 1.27 21.86
CA GLN A 35 -6.36 2.59 21.37
C GLN A 35 -6.70 2.70 19.89
N THR A 36 -7.21 3.88 19.53
CA THR A 36 -7.46 4.30 18.15
C THR A 36 -6.68 5.57 17.86
N GLY A 37 -6.37 5.80 16.59
CA GLY A 37 -5.76 7.05 16.15
C GLY A 37 -5.42 7.02 14.68
N THR A 38 -4.63 8.00 14.25
CA THR A 38 -4.15 8.09 12.86
C THR A 38 -2.64 8.25 12.87
N GLN A 39 -1.96 7.55 11.96
CA GLN A 39 -0.51 7.67 11.73
C GLN A 39 -0.24 7.49 10.23
N ASP A 40 0.60 8.35 9.66
CA ASP A 40 1.05 8.27 8.26
C ASP A 40 -0.10 8.14 7.23
N GLY A 41 -1.23 8.78 7.52
CA GLY A 41 -2.43 8.75 6.66
C GLY A 41 -3.35 7.54 6.87
N TYR A 42 -3.02 6.61 7.78
CA TYR A 42 -3.82 5.43 8.12
C TYR A 42 -4.47 5.58 9.49
N ASP A 43 -5.74 5.19 9.56
CA ASP A 43 -6.44 5.01 10.82
C ASP A 43 -6.04 3.63 11.39
N TYR A 44 -5.59 3.60 12.64
CA TYR A 44 -5.22 2.38 13.34
C TYR A 44 -6.15 2.10 14.52
N GLU A 45 -6.26 0.82 14.86
CA GLU A 45 -6.93 0.37 16.07
C GLU A 45 -6.29 -0.90 16.63
N LEU A 46 -5.98 -0.86 17.92
CA LEU A 46 -5.84 -2.03 18.77
C LEU A 46 -7.11 -2.14 19.61
N TRP A 47 -7.79 -3.27 19.54
CA TRP A 47 -8.91 -3.59 20.42
C TRP A 47 -8.72 -4.99 21.01
N LYS A 48 -9.00 -5.16 22.30
CA LYS A 48 -9.08 -6.45 22.97
C LYS A 48 -10.09 -6.41 24.11
N ASP A 49 -10.57 -7.58 24.51
CA ASP A 49 -11.34 -7.76 25.75
C ASP A 49 -10.47 -8.15 26.95
N SER A 50 -9.49 -9.02 26.75
CA SER A 50 -8.71 -9.69 27.79
C SER A 50 -7.36 -10.18 27.23
N GLY A 51 -6.46 -10.63 28.11
CA GLY A 51 -5.12 -11.06 27.74
C GLY A 51 -4.16 -9.91 27.42
N THR A 52 -2.97 -10.29 26.92
CA THR A 52 -1.86 -9.36 26.63
C THR A 52 -1.73 -9.16 25.13
N THR A 53 -1.58 -7.91 24.72
CA THR A 53 -1.36 -7.53 23.32
C THR A 53 -0.27 -6.46 23.22
N SER A 54 0.41 -6.45 22.09
CA SER A 54 1.36 -5.40 21.69
C SER A 54 1.21 -5.16 20.20
N MET A 55 1.00 -3.91 19.80
CA MET A 55 0.95 -3.47 18.41
C MET A 55 2.01 -2.40 18.19
N THR A 56 2.96 -2.63 17.30
CA THR A 56 3.95 -1.62 16.93
C THR A 56 3.55 -1.01 15.59
N LEU A 57 3.34 0.30 15.58
CA LEU A 57 2.91 1.07 14.43
C LEU A 57 4.14 1.47 13.59
N ASN A 58 4.34 0.77 12.48
CA ASN A 58 5.41 1.05 11.52
C ASN A 58 4.95 2.09 10.48
N SER A 59 5.84 2.46 9.54
CA SER A 59 5.57 3.48 8.53
C SER A 59 4.37 3.15 7.64
N GLY A 60 3.53 4.14 7.33
CA GLY A 60 2.36 3.97 6.47
C GLY A 60 1.36 2.98 7.06
N GLY A 61 0.84 2.06 6.24
CA GLY A 61 -0.10 1.03 6.68
C GLY A 61 0.52 -0.15 7.44
N ALA A 62 1.85 -0.24 7.51
CA ALA A 62 2.55 -1.35 8.14
C ALA A 62 2.41 -1.35 9.67
N PHE A 63 2.40 -2.55 10.27
CA PHE A 63 2.40 -2.75 11.72
C PHE A 63 2.83 -4.17 12.07
N SER A 64 3.35 -4.37 13.28
CA SER A 64 3.51 -5.70 13.85
C SER A 64 2.61 -5.90 15.06
N ALA A 65 2.21 -7.13 15.30
CA ALA A 65 1.29 -7.52 16.35
C ALA A 65 1.83 -8.75 17.10
N GLN A 66 1.69 -8.74 18.41
CA GLN A 66 1.87 -9.90 19.27
C GLN A 66 0.69 -9.99 20.22
N TRP A 67 0.20 -11.21 20.43
CA TRP A 67 -0.87 -11.48 21.39
C TRP A 67 -0.59 -12.76 22.16
N SER A 68 -1.03 -12.78 23.41
CA SER A 68 -0.94 -13.97 24.25
C SER A 68 -2.12 -14.08 25.20
N ASN A 69 -2.67 -15.30 25.27
CA ASN A 69 -3.76 -15.67 26.17
C ASN A 69 -4.96 -14.69 26.12
N ILE A 70 -5.31 -14.25 24.91
CA ILE A 70 -6.47 -13.36 24.68
C ILE A 70 -7.76 -14.19 24.60
N ASN A 71 -8.92 -13.58 24.85
CA ASN A 71 -10.19 -14.12 24.38
C ASN A 71 -10.50 -13.59 22.97
N ASN A 72 -10.51 -12.27 22.75
CA ASN A 72 -10.50 -11.67 21.42
C ASN A 72 -9.58 -10.44 21.36
N ALA A 73 -8.82 -10.31 20.28
CA ALA A 73 -8.00 -9.15 19.98
C ALA A 73 -7.95 -8.86 18.47
N LEU A 74 -8.07 -7.59 18.09
CA LEU A 74 -7.97 -7.10 16.72
C LEU A 74 -6.89 -6.02 16.62
N PHE A 75 -6.02 -6.16 15.61
CA PHE A 75 -4.93 -5.25 15.29
C PHE A 75 -5.08 -4.81 13.85
N ARG A 76 -5.26 -3.51 13.58
CA ARG A 76 -5.57 -3.08 12.21
C ARG A 76 -5.10 -1.69 11.86
N LYS A 77 -4.81 -1.51 10.57
CA LYS A 77 -4.53 -0.23 9.91
C LYS A 77 -5.26 -0.16 8.58
N GLY A 78 -5.96 0.95 8.36
CA GLY A 78 -6.76 1.18 7.16
C GLY A 78 -7.34 2.58 7.11
N LYS A 79 -8.62 2.68 6.76
CA LYS A 79 -9.35 3.93 6.69
C LYS A 79 -10.71 3.83 7.37
N LYS A 80 -11.02 4.81 8.21
CA LYS A 80 -12.36 5.08 8.73
C LYS A 80 -13.03 6.16 7.89
N PHE A 81 -14.35 6.02 7.72
CA PHE A 81 -15.19 6.89 6.93
C PHE A 81 -16.34 7.43 7.80
N ASP A 82 -16.93 8.53 7.36
CA ASP A 82 -18.01 9.23 8.06
C ASP A 82 -19.39 8.55 7.91
N SER A 83 -19.47 7.39 7.24
CA SER A 83 -20.73 6.68 6.95
C SER A 83 -21.71 7.50 6.10
N THR A 84 -21.23 8.39 5.22
CA THR A 84 -22.08 9.15 4.29
C THR A 84 -22.14 8.54 2.88
N LYS A 85 -21.11 7.78 2.49
CA LYS A 85 -20.94 7.23 1.13
C LYS A 85 -21.00 5.69 1.11
N THR A 86 -21.58 5.13 0.06
CA THR A 86 -21.46 3.71 -0.27
C THR A 86 -20.08 3.40 -0.84
N HIS A 87 -19.69 2.12 -0.91
CA HIS A 87 -18.43 1.72 -1.55
C HIS A 87 -18.34 2.21 -3.01
N ALA A 88 -19.44 2.13 -3.77
CA ALA A 88 -19.49 2.63 -5.14
C ALA A 88 -19.22 4.14 -5.24
N GLN A 89 -19.71 4.94 -4.27
CA GLN A 89 -19.47 6.39 -4.23
C GLN A 89 -18.04 6.76 -3.77
N LEU A 90 -17.37 5.88 -3.03
CA LEU A 90 -15.96 6.03 -2.68
C LEU A 90 -15.03 5.67 -3.85
N GLY A 91 -15.52 4.89 -4.81
CA GLY A 91 -14.74 4.37 -5.94
C GLY A 91 -14.09 3.02 -5.63
N ASN A 92 -13.21 2.56 -6.51
CA ASN A 92 -12.53 1.28 -6.31
C ASN A 92 -11.66 1.29 -5.04
N ILE A 93 -11.71 0.19 -4.30
CA ILE A 93 -10.96 -0.06 -3.07
C ILE A 93 -10.13 -1.32 -3.29
N SER A 94 -8.83 -1.22 -3.04
CA SER A 94 -7.93 -2.37 -3.03
C SER A 94 -6.87 -2.24 -1.93
N ILE A 95 -6.38 -3.38 -1.45
CA ILE A 95 -5.27 -3.44 -0.51
C ILE A 95 -4.17 -4.31 -1.11
N ASN A 96 -2.97 -3.77 -1.29
CA ASN A 96 -1.76 -4.56 -1.54
C ASN A 96 -1.02 -4.76 -0.23
N TYR A 97 -0.71 -6.00 0.12
CA TYR A 97 -0.12 -6.30 1.42
C TYR A 97 0.92 -7.41 1.36
N ASN A 98 1.76 -7.44 2.39
CA ASN A 98 2.68 -8.53 2.67
C ASN A 98 2.77 -8.69 4.19
N ALA A 99 2.64 -9.93 4.66
CA ALA A 99 2.70 -10.23 6.08
C ALA A 99 3.40 -11.57 6.36
N THR A 100 4.22 -11.59 7.40
CA THR A 100 4.55 -12.83 8.11
C THR A 100 3.44 -13.07 9.13
N PHE A 101 2.82 -14.24 9.14
CA PHE A 101 1.68 -14.55 10.00
C PHE A 101 1.88 -15.88 10.70
N ASN A 102 2.11 -15.83 12.02
CA ASN A 102 2.45 -16.98 12.86
C ASN A 102 1.41 -17.15 13.98
N PRO A 103 0.17 -17.57 13.66
CA PRO A 103 -0.86 -17.81 14.65
C PRO A 103 -0.57 -19.12 15.40
N GLY A 104 -0.63 -19.10 16.74
CA GLY A 104 -0.55 -20.27 17.60
C GLY A 104 -1.90 -20.91 17.94
N GLY A 105 -2.99 -20.48 17.30
CA GLY A 105 -4.36 -20.93 17.57
C GLY A 105 -5.36 -20.36 16.56
N ASN A 106 -6.61 -20.11 16.97
CA ASN A 106 -7.59 -19.49 16.09
C ASN A 106 -7.25 -18.00 15.88
N SER A 107 -7.16 -17.58 14.62
CA SER A 107 -6.72 -16.25 14.22
C SER A 107 -6.97 -16.07 12.72
N TYR A 108 -7.17 -14.84 12.27
CA TYR A 108 -7.40 -14.48 10.87
C TYR A 108 -6.44 -13.37 10.42
N LEU A 109 -6.01 -13.45 9.16
CA LEU A 109 -5.39 -12.37 8.41
C LEU A 109 -6.34 -11.98 7.28
N CYS A 110 -6.91 -10.79 7.37
CA CYS A 110 -8.05 -10.41 6.55
C CYS A 110 -8.13 -8.90 6.28
N VAL A 111 -8.89 -8.52 5.27
CA VAL A 111 -9.53 -7.20 5.26
C VAL A 111 -10.78 -7.29 6.11
N TYR A 112 -10.98 -6.29 6.96
CA TYR A 112 -12.10 -6.18 7.89
C TYR A 112 -12.71 -4.78 7.82
N GLY A 113 -13.99 -4.68 8.15
CA GLY A 113 -14.62 -3.41 8.40
C GLY A 113 -16.10 -3.50 8.65
N TRP A 114 -16.74 -2.33 8.61
CA TRP A 114 -18.16 -2.19 8.85
C TRP A 114 -18.84 -1.30 7.81
N THR A 115 -20.14 -1.50 7.67
CA THR A 115 -21.07 -0.56 7.05
C THR A 115 -22.23 -0.22 7.99
N LYS A 116 -22.89 0.91 7.74
CA LYS A 116 -24.11 1.34 8.42
C LYS A 116 -25.27 1.47 7.42
N ASP A 117 -26.48 1.19 7.89
CA ASP A 117 -27.71 1.26 7.10
C ASP A 117 -27.63 0.49 5.76
N PRO A 118 -27.55 -0.86 5.78
CA PRO A 118 -27.63 -1.75 6.95
C PRO A 118 -26.33 -1.85 7.78
N LEU A 119 -26.47 -2.22 9.06
CA LEU A 119 -25.31 -2.56 9.91
C LEU A 119 -24.77 -3.93 9.51
N VAL A 120 -23.56 -3.95 8.96
CA VAL A 120 -22.88 -5.18 8.52
C VAL A 120 -21.43 -5.11 8.94
N GLU A 121 -20.96 -6.15 9.61
CA GLU A 121 -19.53 -6.44 9.79
C GLU A 121 -19.07 -7.33 8.64
N TYR A 122 -17.88 -7.13 8.10
CA TYR A 122 -17.45 -7.96 6.98
C TYR A 122 -15.97 -8.32 7.03
N TYR A 123 -15.66 -9.43 6.35
CA TYR A 123 -14.35 -10.04 6.32
C TYR A 123 -14.01 -10.55 4.91
N ILE A 124 -12.80 -10.26 4.44
CA ILE A 124 -12.16 -10.92 3.29
C ILE A 124 -10.90 -11.59 3.80
N VAL A 125 -10.97 -12.90 4.04
CA VAL A 125 -9.96 -13.68 4.77
C VAL A 125 -9.02 -14.40 3.80
N ASP A 126 -7.74 -14.03 3.88
CA ASP A 126 -6.67 -14.60 3.04
C ASP A 126 -5.89 -15.71 3.76
N ASN A 127 -5.75 -15.60 5.08
CA ASN A 127 -5.12 -16.63 5.93
C ASN A 127 -5.87 -16.80 7.25
N TRP A 128 -5.65 -17.95 7.88
CA TRP A 128 -6.19 -18.28 9.18
C TRP A 128 -5.26 -19.21 9.95
N GLY A 129 -5.46 -19.33 11.25
CA GLY A 129 -4.76 -20.28 12.11
C GLY A 129 -5.35 -21.69 12.03
N THR A 130 -5.81 -22.19 13.18
CA THR A 130 -6.32 -23.57 13.32
C THR A 130 -7.73 -23.78 12.77
N TYR A 131 -8.50 -22.70 12.56
CA TYR A 131 -9.87 -22.77 12.10
C TYR A 131 -10.09 -21.88 10.88
N ARG A 132 -10.66 -22.45 9.81
CA ARG A 132 -11.12 -21.70 8.64
C ARG A 132 -12.56 -21.27 8.89
N PRO A 133 -12.88 -19.96 8.89
CA PRO A 133 -14.23 -19.50 9.19
C PRO A 133 -15.24 -19.97 8.13
N THR A 134 -16.45 -20.32 8.58
CA THR A 134 -17.57 -20.76 7.72
C THR A 134 -18.89 -20.15 8.17
N GLY A 135 -19.94 -20.32 7.37
CA GLY A 135 -21.30 -19.86 7.66
C GLY A 135 -22.31 -20.45 6.67
N THR A 136 -23.44 -19.78 6.45
CA THR A 136 -24.36 -20.17 5.37
C THR A 136 -23.70 -19.84 4.04
N LEU A 137 -23.38 -20.86 3.24
CA LEU A 137 -22.75 -20.68 1.93
C LEU A 137 -23.70 -19.96 0.96
N LYS A 138 -23.21 -18.89 0.35
CA LYS A 138 -23.95 -18.03 -0.59
C LYS A 138 -23.44 -18.15 -2.03
N GLY A 139 -22.20 -18.57 -2.21
CA GLY A 139 -21.56 -18.74 -3.51
C GLY A 139 -20.03 -18.68 -3.39
N SER A 140 -19.36 -18.37 -4.49
CA SER A 140 -17.92 -18.17 -4.53
C SER A 140 -17.51 -17.10 -5.55
N ILE A 141 -16.27 -16.64 -5.48
CA ILE A 141 -15.63 -15.75 -6.46
C ILE A 141 -14.19 -16.19 -6.70
N SER A 142 -13.76 -16.17 -7.97
CA SER A 142 -12.35 -16.35 -8.34
C SER A 142 -11.76 -15.02 -8.76
N ILE A 143 -10.79 -14.53 -7.99
CA ILE A 143 -10.15 -13.22 -8.14
C ILE A 143 -8.80 -13.23 -7.40
N ASP A 144 -7.89 -12.33 -7.78
CA ASP A 144 -6.58 -12.13 -7.16
C ASP A 144 -5.75 -13.44 -7.10
N GLY A 145 -5.91 -14.28 -8.13
CA GLY A 145 -5.23 -15.58 -8.25
C GLY A 145 -5.69 -16.61 -7.22
N GLY A 146 -6.89 -16.46 -6.63
CA GLY A 146 -7.48 -17.42 -5.71
C GLY A 146 -8.99 -17.56 -5.88
N THR A 147 -9.55 -18.52 -5.15
CA THR A 147 -11.01 -18.66 -5.01
C THR A 147 -11.39 -18.40 -3.57
N TYR A 148 -12.49 -17.68 -3.37
CA TYR A 148 -13.06 -17.40 -2.06
C TYR A 148 -14.47 -17.97 -2.00
N ASP A 149 -14.75 -18.74 -0.96
CA ASP A 149 -16.12 -19.10 -0.60
C ASP A 149 -16.79 -17.91 0.08
N ILE A 150 -18.05 -17.67 -0.24
CA ILE A 150 -18.81 -16.54 0.30
C ILE A 150 -19.83 -17.06 1.29
N TYR A 151 -19.81 -16.51 2.51
CA TYR A 151 -20.73 -16.88 3.58
C TYR A 151 -21.48 -15.68 4.14
N GLU A 152 -22.67 -15.94 4.66
CA GLU A 152 -23.42 -15.03 5.50
C GLU A 152 -23.67 -15.67 6.87
N THR A 153 -23.59 -14.87 7.93
CA THR A 153 -23.98 -15.26 9.30
C THR A 153 -24.75 -14.13 9.96
N THR A 154 -25.41 -14.42 11.09
CA THR A 154 -26.11 -13.41 11.90
C THR A 154 -25.54 -13.43 13.32
N ARG A 155 -25.18 -12.25 13.82
CA ARG A 155 -24.77 -12.04 15.20
C ARG A 155 -25.93 -11.43 15.95
N THR A 156 -26.46 -12.15 16.94
CA THR A 156 -27.63 -11.72 17.73
C THR A 156 -27.19 -11.11 19.05
N ASN A 157 -27.58 -9.86 19.31
CA ASN A 157 -27.27 -9.10 20.53
C ASN A 157 -25.78 -9.11 20.89
N GLN A 158 -24.93 -8.80 19.90
CA GLN A 158 -23.47 -8.77 20.05
C GLN A 158 -22.94 -7.32 20.03
N PRO A 159 -21.75 -7.07 20.59
CA PRO A 159 -21.08 -5.77 20.47
C PRO A 159 -20.85 -5.37 19.00
N SER A 160 -20.98 -4.08 18.70
CA SER A 160 -20.77 -3.50 17.38
C SER A 160 -20.35 -2.03 17.48
N ILE A 161 -20.08 -1.41 16.32
CA ILE A 161 -19.78 0.03 16.21
C ILE A 161 -20.93 0.97 16.61
N ILE A 162 -22.12 0.45 16.90
CA ILE A 162 -23.26 1.21 17.43
C ILE A 162 -23.72 0.70 18.81
N GLY A 163 -22.87 -0.07 19.51
CA GLY A 163 -23.22 -0.75 20.76
C GLY A 163 -23.80 -2.15 20.52
N THR A 164 -24.53 -2.70 21.48
CA THR A 164 -25.13 -4.03 21.36
C THR A 164 -26.23 -4.03 20.31
N ALA A 165 -26.10 -4.86 19.27
CA ALA A 165 -27.04 -4.93 18.17
C ALA A 165 -27.17 -6.36 17.62
N THR A 166 -28.18 -6.57 16.77
CA THR A 166 -28.26 -7.75 15.91
C THR A 166 -27.93 -7.34 14.48
N PHE A 167 -26.94 -7.98 13.87
CA PHE A 167 -26.40 -7.61 12.56
C PHE A 167 -25.93 -8.81 11.75
N LYS A 168 -25.73 -8.59 10.45
CA LYS A 168 -25.18 -9.59 9.55
C LYS A 168 -23.65 -9.52 9.53
N GLN A 169 -23.02 -10.67 9.33
CA GLN A 169 -21.62 -10.71 8.93
C GLN A 169 -21.47 -11.32 7.55
N TYR A 170 -20.69 -10.65 6.68
CA TYR A 170 -20.37 -11.11 5.33
C TYR A 170 -18.93 -11.57 5.25
N TRP A 171 -18.71 -12.69 4.58
CA TRP A 171 -17.41 -13.34 4.53
C TRP A 171 -17.07 -13.69 3.09
N SER A 172 -15.86 -13.35 2.66
CA SER A 172 -15.16 -14.04 1.58
C SER A 172 -13.96 -14.73 2.18
N VAL A 173 -13.88 -16.06 2.12
CA VAL A 173 -12.82 -16.84 2.76
C VAL A 173 -12.07 -17.62 1.69
N ARG A 174 -10.77 -17.35 1.54
CA ARG A 174 -9.95 -18.01 0.52
C ARG A 174 -9.97 -19.53 0.73
N THR A 175 -9.96 -20.32 -0.34
CA THR A 175 -9.95 -21.79 -0.25
C THR A 175 -8.58 -22.33 0.13
N THR A 176 -7.52 -21.57 -0.16
CA THR A 176 -6.14 -21.85 0.22
C THR A 176 -5.52 -20.63 0.89
N LYS A 177 -4.65 -20.85 1.89
CA LYS A 177 -4.01 -19.78 2.67
C LYS A 177 -3.05 -18.95 1.80
N ARG A 178 -3.01 -17.63 2.00
CA ARG A 178 -2.07 -16.67 1.40
C ARG A 178 -1.77 -15.55 2.41
N SER A 179 -0.55 -15.01 2.42
CA SER A 179 -0.16 -13.90 3.32
C SER A 179 0.45 -12.69 2.60
N ASN A 180 0.30 -12.60 1.29
CA ASN A 180 0.75 -11.46 0.50
C ASN A 180 -0.02 -11.35 -0.81
N GLY A 181 0.01 -10.18 -1.43
CA GLY A 181 -0.60 -9.91 -2.72
C GLY A 181 -1.63 -8.79 -2.65
N THR A 182 -2.45 -8.68 -3.68
CA THR A 182 -3.54 -7.70 -3.73
C THR A 182 -4.86 -8.35 -3.35
N ILE A 183 -5.67 -7.64 -2.60
CA ILE A 183 -7.08 -7.94 -2.32
C ILE A 183 -7.92 -6.86 -3.00
N SER A 184 -8.67 -7.25 -4.02
CA SER A 184 -9.58 -6.40 -4.79
C SER A 184 -10.89 -6.19 -4.02
N VAL A 185 -10.84 -5.43 -2.93
CA VAL A 185 -11.95 -5.27 -1.95
C VAL A 185 -13.29 -4.92 -2.61
N SER A 186 -13.30 -3.98 -3.57
CA SER A 186 -14.54 -3.61 -4.27
C SER A 186 -15.19 -4.76 -5.05
N GLU A 187 -14.42 -5.72 -5.57
CA GLU A 187 -14.97 -6.85 -6.31
C GLU A 187 -15.66 -7.86 -5.38
N HIS A 188 -15.13 -8.03 -4.16
CA HIS A 188 -15.82 -8.79 -3.12
C HIS A 188 -17.16 -8.15 -2.75
N PHE A 189 -17.18 -6.82 -2.56
CA PHE A 189 -18.39 -6.07 -2.23
C PHE A 189 -19.46 -6.20 -3.32
N LYS A 190 -19.09 -5.95 -4.59
CA LYS A 190 -20.00 -6.15 -5.74
C LYS A 190 -20.54 -7.57 -5.79
N LYS A 191 -19.67 -8.56 -5.52
CA LYS A 191 -20.09 -9.97 -5.54
C LYS A 191 -21.08 -10.28 -4.42
N TRP A 192 -20.85 -9.80 -3.20
CA TRP A 192 -21.80 -9.96 -2.09
C TRP A 192 -23.16 -9.36 -2.45
N GLU A 193 -23.19 -8.13 -2.97
CA GLU A 193 -24.43 -7.48 -3.40
C GLU A 193 -25.15 -8.29 -4.50
N SER A 194 -24.41 -8.85 -5.46
CA SER A 194 -24.98 -9.73 -6.50
C SER A 194 -25.62 -11.02 -5.96
N LEU A 195 -25.25 -11.45 -4.75
CA LEU A 195 -25.77 -12.62 -4.05
C LEU A 195 -26.89 -12.25 -3.03
N GLY A 196 -27.39 -11.02 -3.09
CA GLY A 196 -28.44 -10.51 -2.20
C GLY A 196 -27.93 -10.18 -0.80
N MET A 197 -26.66 -9.80 -0.66
CA MET A 197 -26.04 -9.40 0.60
C MET A 197 -25.75 -7.88 0.55
N PRO A 198 -26.76 -7.02 0.78
CA PRO A 198 -26.65 -5.58 0.57
C PRO A 198 -25.66 -4.94 1.53
N MET A 199 -24.78 -4.08 1.00
CA MET A 199 -23.85 -3.29 1.81
C MET A 199 -24.41 -1.89 2.10
N GLY A 200 -24.12 -1.39 3.30
CA GLY A 200 -24.50 -0.05 3.71
C GLY A 200 -23.48 1.02 3.29
N LYS A 201 -23.59 2.18 3.94
CA LYS A 201 -22.60 3.25 3.87
C LYS A 201 -21.35 2.84 4.63
N MET A 202 -20.17 3.05 4.05
CA MET A 202 -18.92 2.54 4.58
C MET A 202 -18.55 3.25 5.88
N TYR A 203 -18.17 2.47 6.90
CA TYR A 203 -17.63 2.98 8.16
C TYR A 203 -16.12 2.74 8.26
N GLU A 204 -15.63 1.58 7.83
CA GLU A 204 -14.22 1.20 7.94
C GLU A 204 -13.85 0.21 6.85
N VAL A 205 -12.60 0.28 6.36
CA VAL A 205 -11.89 -0.76 5.60
C VAL A 205 -10.45 -0.82 6.12
N ALA A 206 -10.02 -1.95 6.67
CA ALA A 206 -8.67 -2.09 7.21
C ALA A 206 -8.09 -3.50 7.04
N LEU A 207 -6.79 -3.59 6.73
CA LEU A 207 -6.08 -4.85 6.87
C LEU A 207 -5.91 -5.15 8.37
N THR A 208 -6.29 -6.37 8.75
CA THR A 208 -6.52 -6.75 10.13
C THR A 208 -5.92 -8.11 10.43
N VAL A 209 -5.29 -8.19 11.60
CA VAL A 209 -4.96 -9.44 12.28
C VAL A 209 -5.93 -9.59 13.44
N GLU A 210 -6.70 -10.66 13.45
CA GLU A 210 -7.61 -11.01 14.56
C GLU A 210 -7.10 -12.28 15.25
N GLY A 211 -7.10 -12.30 16.58
CA GLY A 211 -6.86 -13.49 17.38
C GLY A 211 -8.11 -13.82 18.20
N TYR A 212 -8.48 -15.10 18.26
CA TYR A 212 -9.56 -15.58 19.12
C TYR A 212 -9.09 -16.77 19.95
N GLN A 213 -9.18 -16.68 21.27
CA GLN A 213 -8.77 -17.71 22.23
C GLN A 213 -7.39 -18.32 21.91
N SER A 214 -6.42 -17.44 21.60
CA SER A 214 -5.13 -17.86 21.05
C SER A 214 -3.97 -16.99 21.51
N SER A 215 -2.77 -17.39 21.12
CA SER A 215 -1.55 -16.59 21.15
C SER A 215 -0.94 -16.58 19.75
N GLY A 216 -0.08 -15.62 19.45
CA GLY A 216 0.60 -15.56 18.16
C GLY A 216 1.30 -14.25 17.89
N SER A 217 1.85 -14.16 16.68
CA SER A 217 2.47 -12.94 16.18
C SER A 217 2.21 -12.76 14.69
N ALA A 218 2.24 -11.50 14.25
CA ALA A 218 2.19 -11.13 12.85
C ALA A 218 3.09 -9.90 12.62
N ASP A 219 3.70 -9.84 11.44
CA ASP A 219 4.42 -8.66 10.97
C ASP A 219 3.92 -8.30 9.58
N VAL A 220 3.11 -7.24 9.50
CA VAL A 220 2.59 -6.68 8.26
C VAL A 220 3.61 -5.65 7.77
N THR A 221 4.46 -6.09 6.85
CA THR A 221 5.57 -5.28 6.31
C THR A 221 5.13 -4.34 5.20
N THR A 222 4.08 -4.72 4.45
CA THR A 222 3.43 -3.88 3.44
C THR A 222 1.92 -3.88 3.66
N ASN A 223 1.30 -2.71 3.61
CA ASN A 223 -0.15 -2.54 3.62
C ASN A 223 -0.50 -1.21 2.95
N THR A 224 -0.77 -1.26 1.65
CA THR A 224 -1.12 -0.10 0.83
C THR A 224 -2.60 -0.16 0.49
N LEU A 225 -3.39 0.72 1.13
CA LEU A 225 -4.81 0.89 0.84
C LEU A 225 -4.98 1.97 -0.23
N THR A 226 -5.58 1.58 -1.36
CA THR A 226 -5.91 2.49 -2.46
C THR A 226 -7.42 2.67 -2.54
N ILE A 227 -7.88 3.92 -2.53
CA ILE A 227 -9.28 4.31 -2.68
C ILE A 227 -9.39 5.30 -3.83
N GLY A 228 -10.25 5.02 -4.80
CA GLY A 228 -10.33 5.74 -6.06
C GLY A 228 -9.35 5.14 -7.09
N GLY A 229 -9.89 4.61 -8.19
CA GLY A 229 -9.17 3.86 -9.23
C GLY A 229 -10.19 3.11 -10.11
N ASN A 230 -9.78 2.63 -11.30
CA ASN A 230 -10.64 1.74 -12.08
C ASN A 230 -10.58 0.32 -11.52
N SER A 231 -11.72 -0.39 -11.45
CA SER A 231 -11.80 -1.79 -11.04
C SER A 231 -11.19 -2.71 -12.12
N GLY A 232 -9.88 -2.89 -12.09
CA GLY A 232 -9.18 -3.93 -12.85
C GLY A 232 -9.03 -5.18 -11.98
N GLY A 233 -10.04 -6.05 -12.00
CA GLY A 233 -10.01 -7.33 -11.29
C GLY A 233 -8.83 -8.18 -11.77
N GLY A 234 -7.93 -8.52 -10.84
CA GLY A 234 -6.80 -9.40 -11.11
C GLY A 234 -7.27 -10.84 -11.32
N THR A 235 -6.97 -11.41 -12.48
CA THR A 235 -6.81 -12.85 -12.67
C THR A 235 -5.34 -13.12 -13.00
N THR A 236 -4.74 -14.11 -12.31
CA THR A 236 -3.34 -14.57 -12.50
C THR A 236 -3.36 -16.00 -13.11
N PRO A 237 -2.22 -16.59 -13.52
CA PRO A 237 -1.69 -16.64 -14.89
C PRO A 237 -1.71 -18.06 -15.51
N THR A 238 -1.97 -18.18 -16.82
CA THR A 238 -1.63 -19.39 -17.62
C THR A 238 -1.22 -18.91 -19.03
N PRO A 239 -0.30 -19.60 -19.72
CA PRO A 239 0.63 -18.99 -20.66
C PRO A 239 -0.09 -18.50 -21.93
N THR A 240 0.46 -17.41 -22.45
CA THR A 240 0.16 -16.73 -23.71
C THR A 240 -0.59 -17.58 -24.74
N PRO A 241 -1.72 -17.05 -25.21
CA PRO A 241 -1.76 -16.63 -26.60
C PRO A 241 -2.03 -15.13 -26.67
N THR A 242 -1.22 -14.49 -27.51
CA THR A 242 -1.15 -13.07 -27.86
C THR A 242 -2.43 -12.25 -27.62
N PRO A 243 -2.40 -11.17 -26.82
CA PRO A 243 -3.54 -10.27 -26.71
C PRO A 243 -3.57 -9.29 -27.90
N THR A 244 -4.72 -9.22 -28.56
CA THR A 244 -5.11 -8.12 -29.45
C THR A 244 -5.52 -6.91 -28.57
N PRO A 245 -5.16 -5.66 -28.92
CA PRO A 245 -4.80 -4.61 -27.96
C PRO A 245 -5.99 -3.80 -27.40
N SER A 246 -5.92 -3.44 -26.11
CA SER A 246 -6.49 -2.18 -25.63
C SER A 246 -5.48 -1.06 -25.88
N THR A 247 -5.91 0.00 -26.54
CA THR A 247 -5.10 1.13 -27.03
C THR A 247 -4.58 2.06 -25.91
N GLY A 248 -3.78 1.53 -24.98
CA GLY A 248 -2.93 2.35 -24.11
C GLY A 248 -1.78 2.94 -24.92
N ILE A 249 -1.45 4.21 -24.70
CA ILE A 249 -0.30 4.84 -25.36
C ILE A 249 0.94 4.45 -24.55
N ILE A 250 1.73 3.52 -25.06
CA ILE A 250 3.04 3.17 -24.50
C ILE A 250 4.09 4.11 -25.08
N LYS A 251 4.90 4.68 -24.21
CA LYS A 251 6.06 5.48 -24.55
C LYS A 251 7.31 4.89 -23.90
N GLU A 252 8.17 4.31 -24.73
CA GLU A 252 9.48 3.78 -24.32
C GLU A 252 10.36 4.93 -23.80
N ALA A 253 10.99 4.77 -22.63
CA ALA A 253 11.72 5.83 -21.96
C ALA A 253 13.01 6.21 -22.72
N GLU A 254 13.66 5.25 -23.38
CA GLU A 254 14.83 5.52 -24.23
C GLU A 254 14.50 6.40 -25.44
N SER A 255 13.21 6.47 -25.83
CA SER A 255 12.69 7.31 -26.92
C SER A 255 12.26 8.72 -26.47
N MET A 256 12.31 9.01 -25.16
CA MET A 256 11.99 10.32 -24.60
C MET A 256 13.21 11.25 -24.62
N THR A 257 12.97 12.56 -24.53
CA THR A 257 14.01 13.57 -24.43
C THR A 257 14.67 13.48 -23.07
N LYS A 258 15.99 13.28 -23.05
CA LYS A 258 16.78 13.19 -21.81
C LYS A 258 17.20 14.58 -21.35
N SER A 259 17.14 14.81 -20.05
CA SER A 259 17.56 16.07 -19.43
C SER A 259 18.12 15.79 -18.04
N GLY A 260 19.08 16.58 -17.60
CA GLY A 260 19.83 16.33 -16.37
C GLY A 260 21.28 15.98 -16.67
N GLN A 261 22.08 15.85 -15.63
CA GLN A 261 23.53 15.73 -15.76
C GLN A 261 23.94 14.32 -16.19
N TYR A 262 23.21 13.30 -15.77
CA TYR A 262 23.65 11.91 -15.90
C TYR A 262 22.65 11.00 -16.59
N THR A 263 21.45 11.49 -16.96
CA THR A 263 20.45 10.66 -17.66
C THR A 263 21.03 9.95 -18.87
N GLY A 264 20.98 8.62 -18.86
CA GLY A 264 21.61 7.78 -19.89
C GLY A 264 20.75 6.56 -20.24
N ASN A 265 21.02 5.97 -21.41
CA ASN A 265 20.40 4.70 -21.80
C ASN A 265 21.01 3.54 -21.00
N ILE A 266 20.19 2.52 -20.72
CA ILE A 266 20.61 1.22 -20.17
C ILE A 266 20.05 0.09 -21.03
N SER A 267 20.68 -1.09 -20.94
CA SER A 267 20.23 -2.33 -21.61
C SER A 267 19.95 -3.49 -20.64
N SER A 268 20.11 -3.25 -19.33
CA SER A 268 19.84 -4.20 -18.25
C SER A 268 19.39 -3.41 -17.03
N PRO A 269 18.34 -3.85 -16.29
CA PRO A 269 17.58 -5.10 -16.42
C PRO A 269 16.57 -5.13 -17.59
N PHE A 270 16.46 -4.04 -18.34
CA PHE A 270 15.67 -3.89 -19.56
C PHE A 270 16.33 -2.80 -20.43
N THR A 271 15.92 -2.69 -21.70
CA THR A 271 16.23 -1.50 -22.50
C THR A 271 15.46 -0.32 -21.94
N GLY A 272 16.10 0.82 -21.72
CA GLY A 272 15.45 1.96 -21.09
C GLY A 272 16.43 3.07 -20.75
N VAL A 273 16.13 3.81 -19.68
CA VAL A 273 16.99 4.88 -19.15
C VAL A 273 17.27 4.70 -17.66
N ALA A 274 18.40 5.23 -17.22
CA ALA A 274 18.72 5.41 -15.81
C ALA A 274 18.76 6.90 -15.44
N LEU A 275 18.20 7.21 -14.27
CA LEU A 275 18.24 8.52 -13.62
C LEU A 275 19.06 8.37 -12.33
N TYR A 276 20.21 9.03 -12.26
CA TYR A 276 21.23 8.80 -11.23
C TYR A 276 21.23 9.86 -10.14
N ALA A 277 20.81 11.08 -10.46
CA ALA A 277 20.86 12.20 -9.53
C ALA A 277 19.60 13.05 -9.58
N ASN A 278 19.46 13.92 -8.58
CA ASN A 278 18.43 14.95 -8.61
C ASN A 278 18.52 15.79 -9.88
N ASN A 279 17.36 16.01 -10.51
CA ASN A 279 17.15 16.68 -11.79
C ASN A 279 17.47 15.85 -13.04
N ASP A 280 17.88 14.59 -12.91
CA ASP A 280 17.84 13.65 -14.03
C ASP A 280 16.38 13.32 -14.37
N SER A 281 16.07 13.36 -15.67
CA SER A 281 14.70 13.23 -16.15
C SER A 281 14.61 12.76 -17.61
N VAL A 282 13.45 12.21 -17.94
CA VAL A 282 13.01 12.02 -19.32
C VAL A 282 11.67 12.68 -19.57
N LYS A 283 11.49 13.25 -20.76
CA LYS A 283 10.34 14.09 -21.11
C LYS A 283 9.79 13.81 -22.51
N TYR A 284 8.49 13.99 -22.66
CA TYR A 284 7.87 14.10 -23.99
C TYR A 284 6.54 14.88 -23.91
N THR A 285 6.11 15.43 -25.04
CA THR A 285 4.79 16.07 -25.14
C THR A 285 3.74 15.04 -25.53
N GLN A 286 2.67 14.95 -24.74
CA GLN A 286 1.49 14.16 -25.03
C GLN A 286 0.32 15.09 -25.32
N ASN A 287 -0.42 14.82 -26.39
CA ASN A 287 -1.70 15.48 -26.62
C ASN A 287 -2.81 14.70 -25.91
N PHE A 288 -3.43 15.31 -24.90
CA PHE A 288 -4.50 14.70 -24.12
C PHE A 288 -5.88 15.17 -24.60
N THR A 289 -6.71 14.24 -25.04
CA THR A 289 -8.09 14.55 -25.46
C THR A 289 -9.06 14.67 -24.28
N THR A 290 -8.71 14.09 -23.12
CA THR A 290 -9.47 14.15 -21.87
C THR A 290 -8.58 14.61 -20.70
N GLY A 291 -9.17 15.03 -19.59
CA GLY A 291 -8.46 15.68 -18.47
C GLY A 291 -8.01 14.76 -17.34
N THR A 292 -8.19 13.45 -17.47
CA THR A 292 -7.83 12.48 -16.41
C THR A 292 -7.41 11.17 -17.04
N HIS A 293 -6.24 10.67 -16.66
CA HIS A 293 -5.71 9.37 -17.10
C HIS A 293 -5.04 8.63 -15.95
N SER A 294 -4.80 7.34 -16.13
CA SER A 294 -3.87 6.56 -15.31
C SER A 294 -2.50 6.49 -15.99
N PHE A 295 -1.45 6.54 -15.18
CA PHE A 295 -0.06 6.49 -15.64
C PHE A 295 0.62 5.28 -15.01
N SER A 296 1.01 4.32 -15.83
CA SER A 296 1.70 3.10 -15.41
C SER A 296 3.16 3.15 -15.84
N LEU A 297 4.09 3.23 -14.90
CA LEU A 297 5.52 3.28 -15.17
C LEU A 297 6.15 1.94 -14.83
N ARG A 298 6.77 1.29 -15.83
CA ARG A 298 7.62 0.12 -15.59
C ARG A 298 9.04 0.58 -15.28
N GLY A 299 9.57 0.10 -14.15
CA GLY A 299 10.89 0.49 -13.68
C GLY A 299 11.43 -0.41 -12.59
N ALA A 300 12.61 -0.06 -12.08
CA ALA A 300 13.28 -0.73 -10.97
C ALA A 300 14.20 0.25 -10.24
N SER A 301 14.60 -0.11 -9.02
CA SER A 301 15.81 0.46 -8.41
C SER A 301 17.05 -0.24 -8.98
N ASN A 302 18.23 0.38 -8.90
CA ASN A 302 19.48 -0.33 -9.19
C ASN A 302 19.86 -1.36 -8.11
N ASN A 303 19.29 -1.26 -6.91
CA ASN A 303 19.63 -2.07 -5.75
C ASN A 303 18.39 -2.34 -4.87
N SER A 304 18.59 -2.73 -3.60
CA SER A 304 17.50 -3.04 -2.66
C SER A 304 16.88 -1.79 -2.00
N ASN A 305 17.47 -0.61 -2.17
CA ASN A 305 16.91 0.63 -1.65
C ASN A 305 15.77 1.11 -2.56
N MET A 306 14.83 1.83 -1.96
CA MET A 306 13.65 2.33 -2.67
C MET A 306 13.99 3.50 -3.58
N ALA A 307 13.87 3.31 -4.89
CA ALA A 307 13.95 4.37 -5.87
C ALA A 307 12.60 5.09 -6.03
N ARG A 308 12.65 6.40 -6.33
CA ARG A 308 11.48 7.26 -6.50
C ARG A 308 11.58 8.09 -7.77
N VAL A 309 10.50 8.15 -8.53
CA VAL A 309 10.40 8.97 -9.75
C VAL A 309 9.14 9.81 -9.69
N ASP A 310 9.27 11.12 -9.73
CA ASP A 310 8.14 12.03 -9.76
C ASP A 310 7.54 12.13 -11.16
N LEU A 311 6.21 12.11 -11.23
CA LEU A 311 5.43 12.43 -12.42
C LEU A 311 5.09 13.92 -12.40
N LYS A 312 5.55 14.67 -13.39
CA LYS A 312 5.09 16.03 -13.66
C LYS A 312 4.32 16.08 -14.98
N ILE A 313 3.21 16.82 -14.99
CA ILE A 313 2.43 17.09 -16.20
C ILE A 313 2.18 18.61 -16.28
N GLY A 314 2.61 19.23 -17.37
CA GLY A 314 2.57 20.69 -17.54
C GLY A 314 3.38 21.43 -16.46
N GLY A 315 4.50 20.84 -16.03
CA GLY A 315 5.36 21.36 -14.96
C GLY A 315 4.82 21.18 -13.53
N GLN A 316 3.61 20.64 -13.35
CA GLN A 316 3.01 20.41 -12.03
C GLN A 316 3.24 18.98 -11.56
N LEU A 317 3.66 18.80 -10.31
CA LEU A 317 3.77 17.48 -9.68
C LEU A 317 2.40 16.82 -9.59
N LYS A 318 2.29 15.58 -10.08
CA LYS A 318 1.06 14.80 -10.11
C LYS A 318 1.11 13.56 -9.25
N GLY A 319 2.30 13.09 -8.89
CA GLY A 319 2.52 11.98 -7.97
C GLY A 319 3.93 11.43 -8.12
N THR A 320 4.20 10.32 -7.42
CA THR A 320 5.53 9.70 -7.37
C THR A 320 5.37 8.19 -7.54
N PHE A 321 6.17 7.60 -8.43
CA PHE A 321 6.33 6.16 -8.62
C PHE A 321 7.37 5.62 -7.64
N TYR A 322 7.17 4.41 -7.10
CA TYR A 322 8.04 3.81 -6.10
C TYR A 322 8.51 2.41 -6.53
N TYR A 323 9.82 2.17 -6.45
CA TYR A 323 10.43 0.88 -6.77
C TYR A 323 11.26 0.39 -5.59
N GLY A 324 10.74 -0.60 -4.85
CA GLY A 324 11.35 -1.09 -3.62
C GLY A 324 12.54 -2.04 -3.78
N GLY A 325 13.01 -2.28 -5.00
CA GLY A 325 14.13 -3.20 -5.24
C GLY A 325 14.52 -3.30 -6.70
N SER A 326 15.47 -4.18 -6.99
CA SER A 326 16.12 -4.33 -8.30
C SER A 326 15.31 -5.13 -9.33
N ASN A 327 14.18 -5.70 -8.93
CA ASN A 327 13.32 -6.45 -9.84
C ASN A 327 12.39 -5.48 -10.59
N PRO A 328 12.32 -5.54 -11.94
CA PRO A 328 11.38 -4.75 -12.71
C PRO A 328 9.94 -4.92 -12.24
N ALA A 329 9.25 -3.81 -12.00
CA ALA A 329 7.86 -3.76 -11.59
C ALA A 329 7.13 -2.61 -12.29
N VAL A 330 5.80 -2.69 -12.36
CA VAL A 330 4.94 -1.60 -12.85
C VAL A 330 4.31 -0.92 -11.64
N TYR A 331 4.45 0.39 -11.54
CA TYR A 331 3.76 1.21 -10.57
C TYR A 331 2.76 2.12 -11.29
N THR A 332 1.50 2.13 -10.85
CA THR A 332 0.44 2.91 -11.49
C THR A 332 -0.05 4.02 -10.57
N ILE A 333 -0.04 5.25 -11.07
CA ILE A 333 -0.72 6.40 -10.46
C ILE A 333 -2.05 6.57 -11.19
N ASN A 334 -3.15 6.28 -10.48
CA ASN A 334 -4.50 6.34 -11.07
C ASN A 334 -5.12 7.73 -10.95
N ASN A 335 -6.06 8.02 -11.85
CA ASN A 335 -6.90 9.22 -11.80
C ASN A 335 -6.12 10.53 -11.71
N VAL A 336 -5.00 10.62 -12.43
CA VAL A 336 -4.20 11.83 -12.47
C VAL A 336 -4.95 12.88 -13.28
N SER A 337 -5.47 13.90 -12.60
CA SER A 337 -6.11 15.03 -13.27
C SER A 337 -5.06 16.01 -13.84
N HIS A 338 -5.23 16.37 -15.11
CA HIS A 338 -4.39 17.28 -15.86
C HIS A 338 -5.22 18.04 -16.91
N GLY A 339 -4.61 19.04 -17.56
CA GLY A 339 -5.25 19.75 -18.66
C GLY A 339 -5.40 18.88 -19.91
N THR A 340 -6.36 19.23 -20.78
CA THR A 340 -6.43 18.71 -22.15
C THR A 340 -5.45 19.45 -23.06
N GLY A 341 -5.27 18.94 -24.28
CA GLY A 341 -4.32 19.46 -25.27
C GLY A 341 -2.89 18.97 -25.04
N ASN A 342 -1.94 19.62 -25.70
CA ASN A 342 -0.52 19.30 -25.57
C ASN A 342 -0.03 19.65 -24.15
N GLN A 343 0.43 18.64 -23.43
CA GLN A 343 1.05 18.78 -22.12
C GLN A 343 2.41 18.07 -22.15
N GLU A 344 3.44 18.70 -21.57
CA GLU A 344 4.70 17.99 -21.31
C GLU A 344 4.51 17.03 -20.13
N ILE A 345 4.88 15.78 -20.35
CA ILE A 345 5.07 14.78 -19.30
C ILE A 345 6.55 14.71 -19.00
N GLU A 346 6.90 14.78 -17.73
CA GLU A 346 8.26 14.67 -17.22
C GLU A 346 8.31 13.61 -16.11
N LEU A 347 9.22 12.66 -16.24
CA LEU A 347 9.58 11.68 -15.22
C LEU A 347 10.93 12.10 -14.65
N ILE A 348 10.99 12.48 -13.38
CA ILE A 348 12.16 13.17 -12.79
C ILE A 348 12.52 12.61 -11.41
N VAL A 349 13.83 12.51 -11.14
CA VAL A 349 14.36 12.23 -9.80
C VAL A 349 14.54 13.54 -9.03
N THR A 350 13.99 13.63 -7.82
CA THR A 350 14.02 14.84 -6.96
C THR A 350 14.45 14.55 -5.52
N ALA A 351 14.57 13.27 -5.16
CA ALA A 351 14.84 12.81 -3.80
C ALA A 351 16.05 11.85 -3.71
N ASP A 352 16.91 11.84 -4.73
CA ASP A 352 18.17 11.11 -4.68
C ASP A 352 19.06 11.66 -3.54
N ASN A 353 19.75 10.73 -2.89
CA ASN A 353 20.67 10.94 -1.79
C ASN A 353 21.95 10.09 -1.94
N GLY A 354 22.22 9.58 -3.14
CA GLY A 354 23.38 8.74 -3.46
C GLY A 354 23.25 7.28 -3.02
N THR A 355 22.05 6.80 -2.68
CA THR A 355 21.86 5.41 -2.21
C THR A 355 21.08 4.52 -3.18
N TRP A 356 20.53 5.08 -4.27
CA TRP A 356 19.78 4.35 -5.29
C TRP A 356 19.80 5.12 -6.61
N ASP A 357 19.70 4.40 -7.72
CA ASP A 357 19.39 4.97 -9.03
C ASP A 357 18.01 4.45 -9.48
N ALA A 358 17.28 5.24 -10.28
CA ALA A 358 16.01 4.81 -10.86
C ALA A 358 16.21 4.33 -12.30
N TYR A 359 15.81 3.09 -12.59
CA TYR A 359 15.77 2.52 -13.93
C TYR A 359 14.34 2.56 -14.47
N ILE A 360 14.15 3.08 -15.66
CA ILE A 360 12.83 3.27 -16.29
C ILE A 360 12.82 2.59 -17.66
N ASP A 361 11.83 1.73 -17.87
CA ASP A 361 11.58 1.01 -19.12
C ASP A 361 10.62 1.81 -20.01
N TYR A 362 9.33 1.83 -19.65
CA TYR A 362 8.31 2.56 -20.38
C TYR A 362 7.29 3.23 -19.45
N LEU A 363 6.59 4.22 -20.00
CA LEU A 363 5.38 4.80 -19.44
C LEU A 363 4.18 4.43 -20.32
N GLU A 364 3.12 3.91 -19.72
CA GLU A 364 1.84 3.66 -20.36
C GLU A 364 0.79 4.65 -19.82
N ILE A 365 0.02 5.25 -20.73
CA ILE A 365 -1.11 6.13 -20.42
C ILE A 365 -2.41 5.42 -20.78
N GLN A 366 -3.35 5.40 -19.82
CA GLN A 366 -4.65 4.72 -19.93
C GLN A 366 -5.82 5.66 -19.65
#